data_AF-A0A0F6Q109-F1
#
_entry.id   AF-A0A0F6Q109-F1
#
_cell.length_a   1.000
_cell.length_b   1.000
_cell.length_c   1.000
_cell.angle_alpha   90.00
_cell.angle_beta   90.00
_cell.angle_gamma   90.00
#
_symmetry.space_group_name_H-M   'P 1'
#
loop_
_entity.id
_entity.type
_entity.pdbx_description
1 polymer ?
#
loop_
_entity_poly.entity_id
_entity_poly.type
_entity_poly.pdbx_seq_one_letter_code
_entity_poly.pdbx_strand_id
1 'polypeptide(L)'
;DWNMVAEETDIFMHVAATTRFDEPLKIATLINVRGAREALLLGKACKKLKSYVHVSTAYSHACENMINTEVLEDFYKSPID
;
A
#
# COMPACT_ATOMS: atom_id res chain seq x y z
N ASP A 1 -22.00 -1.81 0.52
CA ASP A 1 -22.28 -1.77 -0.94
C ASP A 1 -21.15 -0.98 -1.60
N TRP A 2 -20.62 -1.47 -2.72
CA TRP A 2 -19.54 -0.79 -3.47
C TRP A 2 -19.94 0.63 -3.88
N ASN A 3 -21.20 0.82 -4.30
CA ASN A 3 -21.71 2.14 -4.70
C ASN A 3 -21.70 3.10 -3.51
N MET A 4 -22.17 2.66 -2.34
CA MET A 4 -22.16 3.48 -1.12
C MET A 4 -20.73 3.94 -0.76
N VAL A 5 -19.74 3.06 -0.85
CA VAL A 5 -18.34 3.42 -0.57
C VAL A 5 -17.82 4.44 -1.58
N ALA A 6 -18.09 4.25 -2.88
CA ALA A 6 -17.63 5.14 -3.93
C ALA A 6 -18.32 6.52 -3.90
N GLU A 7 -19.59 6.60 -3.50
CA GLU A 7 -20.32 7.88 -3.44
C GLU A 7 -20.05 8.68 -2.15
N GLU A 8 -19.81 8.01 -1.02
CA GLU A 8 -19.83 8.66 0.30
C GLU A 8 -18.47 8.78 1.00
N THR A 9 -17.40 8.18 0.49
CA THR A 9 -16.10 8.22 1.18
C THR A 9 -15.32 9.51 0.90
N ASP A 10 -15.09 10.31 1.94
CA ASP A 10 -14.18 11.45 1.92
C ASP A 10 -12.72 11.08 2.24
N ILE A 11 -12.50 10.15 3.17
CA ILE A 11 -11.15 9.76 3.63
C ILE A 11 -11.04 8.23 3.57
N PHE A 12 -10.03 7.75 2.85
CA PHE A 12 -9.76 6.32 2.72
C PHE A 12 -8.47 5.95 3.47
N MET A 13 -8.57 5.07 4.47
CA MET A 13 -7.41 4.58 5.23
C MET A 13 -7.16 3.11 4.92
N HIS A 14 -6.09 2.82 4.20
CA HIS A 14 -5.67 1.46 3.88
C HIS A 14 -4.60 0.97 4.87
N VAL A 15 -5.06 0.17 5.84
CA VAL A 15 -4.23 -0.42 6.91
C VAL A 15 -4.21 -1.96 6.84
N ALA A 16 -4.95 -2.56 5.90
CA ALA A 16 -5.06 -4.01 5.77
C ALA A 16 -3.81 -4.60 5.11
N ALA A 17 -3.10 -5.45 5.83
CA ALA A 17 -1.92 -6.18 5.37
C ALA A 17 -1.72 -7.45 6.22
N THR A 18 -0.96 -8.41 5.69
CA THR A 18 -0.35 -9.48 6.47
C THR A 18 1.05 -9.05 6.92
N THR A 19 1.35 -9.20 8.20
CA THR A 19 2.67 -8.92 8.79
C THR A 19 3.43 -10.20 9.16
N ARG A 20 2.95 -11.35 8.68
CA ARG A 20 3.55 -12.66 8.94
C ARG A 20 4.76 -12.87 8.06
N PHE A 21 5.94 -12.93 8.67
CA PHE A 21 7.21 -13.18 7.99
C PHE A 21 7.41 -14.65 7.59
N ASP A 22 6.58 -15.55 8.09
CA ASP A 22 6.57 -16.98 7.77
C ASP A 22 5.53 -17.34 6.69
N GLU A 23 4.83 -16.36 6.14
CA GLU A 23 3.81 -16.59 5.11
C GLU A 23 4.45 -16.82 3.73
N PRO A 24 3.95 -17.77 2.91
CA PRO A 24 4.49 -17.98 1.57
C PRO A 24 4.45 -16.70 0.75
N LEU A 25 5.55 -16.38 0.08
CA LEU A 25 5.72 -15.12 -0.65
C LEU A 25 4.55 -14.84 -1.61
N LYS A 26 4.07 -15.86 -2.34
CA LYS A 26 2.91 -15.71 -3.24
C LYS A 26 1.66 -15.18 -2.53
N ILE A 27 1.39 -15.64 -1.32
CA ILE A 27 0.25 -15.20 -0.52
C ILE A 27 0.48 -13.79 -0.01
N ALA A 28 1.65 -13.52 0.58
CA ALA A 28 2.02 -12.20 1.06
C ALA A 28 1.98 -11.14 -0.06
N THR A 29 2.45 -11.47 -1.27
CA THR A 29 2.38 -10.59 -2.45
C THR A 29 0.93 -10.33 -2.87
N LEU A 30 0.06 -11.34 -2.88
CA LEU A 30 -1.35 -11.14 -3.21
C LEU A 30 -2.05 -10.24 -2.19
N ILE A 31 -1.75 -10.38 -0.90
CA ILE A 31 -2.37 -9.58 0.16
C ILE A 31 -1.79 -8.17 0.18
N ASN A 32 -0.46 -8.02 0.31
CA ASN A 32 0.16 -6.72 0.57
C ASN A 32 0.39 -5.89 -0.69
N VAL A 33 0.76 -6.51 -1.81
CA VAL A 33 1.07 -5.78 -3.05
C VAL A 33 -0.19 -5.62 -3.90
N ARG A 34 -0.84 -6.74 -4.24
CA ARG A 34 -2.06 -6.68 -5.04
C ARG A 34 -3.22 -6.05 -4.26
N GLY A 35 -3.38 -6.37 -2.98
CA GLY A 35 -4.41 -5.74 -2.13
C GLY A 35 -4.27 -4.22 -2.06
N ALA A 36 -3.05 -3.69 -1.92
CA ALA A 36 -2.81 -2.25 -1.96
C ALA A 36 -3.19 -1.61 -3.30
N ARG A 37 -2.89 -2.28 -4.43
CA ARG A 37 -3.31 -1.84 -5.77
C ARG A 37 -4.84 -1.80 -5.88
N GLU A 38 -5.54 -2.84 -5.47
CA GLU A 38 -7.01 -2.89 -5.55
C GLU A 38 -7.66 -1.84 -4.62
N ALA A 39 -7.12 -1.65 -3.41
CA ALA A 39 -7.57 -0.60 -2.49
C ALA A 39 -7.38 0.81 -3.09
N LEU A 40 -6.25 1.04 -3.77
CA LEU A 40 -6.00 2.30 -4.46
C LEU A 40 -6.98 2.51 -5.63
N LEU A 41 -7.32 1.46 -6.39
CA LEU A 41 -8.33 1.54 -7.45
C LEU A 41 -9.71 1.86 -6.89
N LEU A 42 -10.08 1.30 -5.73
CA LEU A 42 -11.29 1.69 -5.02
C LEU A 42 -11.24 3.15 -4.58
N GLY A 43 -10.12 3.59 -3.99
CA GLY A 43 -9.91 5.00 -3.64
C GLY A 43 -10.11 5.91 -4.85
N LYS A 44 -9.58 5.56 -6.02
CA LYS A 44 -9.78 6.30 -7.29
C LYS A 44 -11.24 6.35 -7.73
N ALA A 45 -12.06 5.38 -7.37
CA ALA A 45 -13.48 5.37 -7.68
C ALA A 45 -14.31 6.26 -6.73
N CYS A 46 -13.76 6.65 -5.58
CA CYS A 46 -14.46 7.49 -4.60
C CYS A 46 -14.59 8.94 -5.09
N LYS A 47 -15.82 9.39 -5.35
CA LYS A 47 -16.09 10.72 -5.96
C LYS A 47 -15.80 11.90 -5.03
N LYS A 48 -15.90 11.68 -3.72
CA LYS A 48 -15.69 12.70 -2.69
C LYS A 48 -14.30 12.61 -2.05
N LEU A 49 -13.39 11.80 -2.59
CA LEU A 49 -12.12 11.53 -1.95
C LEU A 49 -11.28 12.81 -1.76
N LYS A 50 -11.01 13.15 -0.51
CA LYS A 50 -10.13 14.24 -0.07
C LYS A 50 -8.75 13.74 0.32
N SER A 51 -8.65 12.52 0.85
CA SER A 51 -7.38 11.94 1.29
C SER A 51 -7.39 10.42 1.18
N TYR A 52 -6.28 9.86 0.69
CA TYR A 52 -5.99 8.43 0.72
C TYR A 52 -4.71 8.23 1.54
N VAL A 53 -4.80 7.46 2.62
CA VAL A 53 -3.70 7.18 3.54
C VAL A 53 -3.39 5.70 3.47
N HIS A 54 -2.15 5.36 3.10
CA HIS A 54 -1.63 4.00 3.15
C HIS A 54 -0.65 3.87 4.31
N VAL A 55 -0.87 2.86 5.16
CA VAL A 55 0.08 2.51 6.21
C VAL A 55 1.05 1.46 5.67
N SER A 56 2.32 1.85 5.53
CA SER A 56 3.41 0.96 5.14
C SER A 56 4.31 0.63 6.34
N THR A 57 5.52 0.16 6.06
CA THR A 57 6.52 -0.22 7.06
C THR A 57 7.92 0.12 6.56
N ALA A 58 8.85 0.41 7.47
CA ALA A 58 10.26 0.63 7.14
C ALA A 58 10.92 -0.60 6.49
N TYR A 59 10.35 -1.80 6.69
CA TYR A 59 10.80 -3.02 6.02
C TYR A 59 10.64 -2.99 4.50
N SER A 60 9.78 -2.14 3.95
CA SER A 60 9.55 -2.04 2.50
C SER A 60 10.81 -1.63 1.72
N HIS A 61 11.81 -1.05 2.38
CA HIS A 61 13.10 -0.65 1.79
C HIS A 61 14.30 -1.42 2.39
N ALA A 62 14.07 -2.59 2.99
CA ALA A 62 15.12 -3.42 3.60
C ALA A 62 15.90 -4.25 2.54
N CYS A 63 16.39 -3.59 1.50
CA CYS A 63 17.25 -4.22 0.49
C CYS A 63 18.68 -4.33 1.02
N GLU A 64 19.42 -5.36 0.59
CA GLU A 64 20.79 -5.61 1.06
C GLU A 64 21.73 -4.42 0.82
N ASN A 65 21.57 -3.72 -0.30
CA ASN A 65 22.34 -2.52 -0.65
C ASN A 65 22.02 -1.30 0.22
N MET A 66 20.96 -1.34 1.02
CA MET A 66 20.55 -0.26 1.93
C MET A 66 21.06 -0.46 3.36
N ILE A 67 21.75 -1.57 3.65
CA ILE A 67 22.30 -1.84 4.99
C ILE A 67 23.35 -0.76 5.35
N ASN A 68 23.23 -0.18 6.54
CA ASN A 68 24.06 0.92 7.04
C ASN A 68 23.99 2.22 6.22
N THR A 69 22.96 2.39 5.39
CA THR A 69 22.70 3.62 4.66
C THR A 69 21.59 4.45 5.33
N GLU A 70 21.58 5.76 5.08
CA GLU A 70 20.48 6.63 5.50
C GLU A 70 19.27 6.42 4.59
N VAL A 71 18.10 6.18 5.19
CA VAL A 71 16.83 6.11 4.48
C VAL A 71 16.19 7.50 4.51
N LEU A 72 16.19 8.19 3.38
CA LEU A 72 15.62 9.51 3.23
C LEU A 72 14.10 9.44 2.99
N GLU A 73 13.39 10.53 3.28
CA GLU A 73 11.96 10.66 2.95
C GLU A 73 11.80 11.19 1.52
N ASP A 74 12.24 10.38 0.55
CA ASP A 74 12.25 10.75 -0.88
C ASP A 74 11.37 9.81 -1.73
N PHE A 75 10.90 10.33 -2.86
CA PHE A 75 10.22 9.50 -3.86
C PHE A 75 11.26 8.75 -4.72
N TYR A 76 11.27 7.42 -4.62
CA TYR A 76 12.12 6.55 -5.42
C TYR A 76 11.43 6.10 -6.70
N LYS A 77 12.22 5.87 -7.76
CA LYS A 77 11.70 5.16 -8.94
C LYS A 77 11.40 3.71 -8.58
N SER A 78 10.30 3.20 -9.10
CA SER A 78 9.98 1.79 -9.02
C SER A 78 11.10 1.00 -9.71
N PRO A 79 11.66 -0.06 -9.08
CA PRO A 79 12.63 -0.92 -9.75
C PRO A 79 11.99 -1.83 -10.81
N ILE A 80 10.66 -1.77 -10.97
CA ILE A 80 9.84 -2.63 -11.85
C ILE A 80 9.14 -1.79 -12.95
N ASP A 81 9.67 -0.62 -13.30
CA ASP A 81 9.22 0.14 -14.48
C ASP A 81 9.71 -0.50 -15.80
#